data_AF-A0A2V6WJP0-F1
#
_entry.id   AF-A0A2V6WJP0-F1
#
_cell.length_a   1.000
_cell.length_b   1.000
_cell.length_c   1.000
_cell.angle_alpha   90.00
_cell.angle_beta   90.00
_cell.angle_gamma   90.00
#
_symmetry.space_group_name_H-M   'P 1'
#
loop_
_entity.id
_entity.type
_entity.pdbx_description
1 polymer ?
#
loop_
_entity_poly.entity_id
_entity_poly.type
_entity_poly.pdbx_seq_one_letter_code
_entity_poly.pdbx_strand_id
1 'polypeptide(L)'
;NRDFGPLAPDVYRCPFPYLYRSGFASEAETVTACLEAFRGLVEEVGADRLAAAILEPVQGEGGFVVPPVAFVQGVAAYCRERGILVIADEIQTGFYRTGRRFGVEHFDVTPDLMALAKSIADGLPLAAVVGRSDLMDAIPPG
;
A
#
# COMPACT_ATOMS: atom_id res chain seq x y z
N ASN A 1 -1.57 15.94 -14.00
CA ASN A 1 -2.90 16.04 -13.35
C ASN A 1 -3.37 17.50 -13.29
N ARG A 2 -3.26 18.26 -14.39
CA ARG A 2 -3.59 19.71 -14.40
C ARG A 2 -5.03 20.01 -14.83
N ASP A 3 -5.73 19.05 -15.43
CA ASP A 3 -7.05 19.25 -16.06
C ASP A 3 -8.19 18.50 -15.35
N PHE A 4 -7.87 17.76 -14.29
CA PHE A 4 -8.87 17.19 -13.38
C PHE A 4 -9.00 18.15 -12.20
N GLY A 5 -10.23 18.41 -11.75
CA GLY A 5 -10.55 19.38 -10.69
C GLY A 5 -9.90 19.06 -9.34
N PRO A 6 -10.37 19.67 -8.23
CA PRO A 6 -9.82 19.32 -6.92
C PRO A 6 -9.94 17.82 -6.70
N LEU A 7 -8.82 17.17 -6.39
CA LEU A 7 -8.80 15.74 -6.06
C LEU A 7 -9.47 15.52 -4.69
N ALA A 8 -9.76 14.26 -4.37
CA ALA A 8 -10.21 13.90 -3.03
C ALA A 8 -9.26 14.50 -1.97
N PRO A 9 -9.79 15.22 -0.97
CA PRO A 9 -8.97 15.80 0.10
C PRO A 9 -8.38 14.71 0.99
N ASP A 10 -7.44 15.10 1.85
CA ASP A 10 -6.85 14.24 2.88
C ASP A 10 -6.15 12.97 2.35
N VAL A 11 -5.63 13.06 1.12
CA VAL A 11 -4.76 12.04 0.51
C VAL A 11 -3.33 12.54 0.46
N TYR A 12 -2.52 12.01 1.35
CA TYR A 12 -1.10 12.30 1.45
C TYR A 12 -0.27 11.25 0.69
N ARG A 13 0.84 11.67 0.07
CA ARG A 13 1.69 10.79 -0.73
C ARG A 13 3.09 10.74 -0.15
N CYS A 14 3.61 9.54 0.03
CA CYS A 14 4.97 9.30 0.49
C CYS A 14 5.85 8.76 -0.65
N PRO A 15 7.17 8.95 -0.58
CA PRO A 15 8.12 8.29 -1.48
C PRO A 15 8.01 6.76 -1.41
N PHE A 16 8.16 6.10 -2.55
CA PHE A 16 8.27 4.65 -2.65
C PHE A 16 9.71 4.27 -3.03
N PRO A 17 10.30 3.19 -2.45
CA PRO A 17 11.70 2.86 -2.63
C PRO A 17 11.99 2.29 -4.03
N TYR A 18 12.23 3.17 -5.00
CA TYR A 18 12.71 2.80 -6.33
C TYR A 18 14.24 2.72 -6.35
N LEU A 19 14.80 1.57 -5.97
CA LEU A 19 16.25 1.35 -5.80
C LEU A 19 17.10 1.85 -6.97
N TYR A 20 16.68 1.58 -8.21
CA TYR A 20 17.41 2.00 -9.41
C TYR A 20 17.52 3.53 -9.57
N ARG A 21 16.57 4.30 -9.01
CA ARG A 21 16.48 5.77 -9.15
C ARG A 21 16.52 6.51 -7.82
N SER A 22 16.88 5.86 -6.72
CA SER A 22 16.75 6.44 -5.39
C SER A 22 17.78 7.53 -5.09
N GLY A 23 18.93 7.49 -5.77
CA GLY A 23 20.04 8.41 -5.53
C GLY A 23 20.84 8.13 -4.25
N PHE A 24 20.46 7.12 -3.47
CA PHE A 24 21.20 6.68 -2.29
C PHE A 24 22.27 5.64 -2.64
N ALA A 25 23.26 5.49 -1.77
CA ALA A 25 24.39 4.59 -2.03
C ALA A 25 24.02 3.10 -1.83
N SER A 26 22.92 2.81 -1.13
CA SER A 26 22.49 1.45 -0.85
C SER A 26 20.97 1.28 -0.74
N GLU A 27 20.53 0.02 -0.80
CA GLU A 27 19.15 -0.37 -0.49
C GLU A 27 18.77 0.03 0.94
N ALA A 28 19.63 -0.21 1.92
CA ALA A 28 19.38 0.11 3.32
C ALA A 28 19.17 1.62 3.55
N GLU A 29 19.97 2.46 2.89
CA GLU A 29 19.79 3.92 2.93
C GLU A 29 18.49 4.34 2.25
N THR A 30 18.16 3.74 1.10
CA THR A 30 16.89 4.01 0.40
C THR A 30 15.69 3.67 1.29
N VAL A 31 15.70 2.49 1.92
CA VAL A 31 14.64 2.05 2.83
C VAL A 31 14.53 2.99 4.02
N THR A 32 15.64 3.34 4.66
CA THR A 32 15.68 4.24 5.80
C THR A 32 15.07 5.59 5.44
N ALA A 33 15.51 6.20 4.34
CA ALA A 33 15.02 7.50 3.89
C ALA A 33 13.51 7.47 3.57
N CYS A 34 13.01 6.43 2.88
CA CYS A 34 11.58 6.31 2.59
C CYS A 34 10.75 6.08 3.87
N LEU A 35 11.23 5.29 4.83
CA LEU A 35 10.55 5.08 6.10
C LEU A 35 10.55 6.33 6.96
N GLU A 36 11.66 7.07 7.03
CA GLU A 36 11.71 8.36 7.74
C GLU A 36 10.75 9.38 7.15
N ALA A 37 10.69 9.48 5.81
CA ALA A 37 9.72 10.32 5.13
C ALA A 37 8.27 9.92 5.45
N PHE A 38 7.97 8.62 5.46
CA PHE A 38 6.65 8.10 5.82
C PHE A 38 6.29 8.44 7.28
N ARG A 39 7.22 8.22 8.22
CA ARG A 39 7.03 8.53 9.65
C ARG A 39 6.83 10.02 9.89
N GLY A 40 7.67 10.85 9.29
CA GLY A 40 7.55 12.31 9.40
C GLY A 40 6.22 12.81 8.88
N LEU A 41 5.71 12.23 7.79
CA LEU A 41 4.37 12.56 7.27
C LEU A 41 3.26 12.15 8.24
N VAL A 42 3.34 10.94 8.81
CA VAL A 42 2.37 10.48 9.82
C VAL A 42 2.39 11.37 11.06
N GLU A 43 3.56 11.85 11.48
CA GLU A 43 3.72 12.76 12.62
C GLU A 43 3.21 14.17 12.33
N GLU A 44 3.45 14.69 11.13
CA GLU A 44 2.95 16.00 10.66
C GLU A 44 1.41 16.01 10.61
N VAL A 45 0.82 14.96 10.04
CA VAL A 45 -0.63 14.83 9.94
C VAL A 45 -1.24 14.42 11.29
N GLY A 46 -0.54 13.67 12.13
CA GLY A 46 -1.08 13.06 13.34
C GLY A 46 -1.72 11.71 13.04
N ALA A 47 -1.24 10.66 13.72
CA ALA A 47 -1.66 9.28 13.49
C ALA A 47 -3.16 9.04 13.74
N ASP A 48 -3.75 9.74 14.70
CA ASP A 48 -5.18 9.71 15.02
C ASP A 48 -6.08 10.29 13.92
N ARG A 49 -5.48 11.05 12.98
CA ARG A 49 -6.16 11.63 11.82
C ARG A 49 -5.94 10.82 10.53
N LEU A 50 -5.16 9.73 10.59
CA LEU A 50 -4.88 8.88 9.45
C LEU A 50 -5.62 7.54 9.57
N ALA A 51 -6.60 7.31 8.69
CA ALA A 51 -7.37 6.07 8.68
C ALA A 51 -6.57 4.87 8.17
N ALA A 52 -5.77 5.06 7.12
CA ALA A 52 -5.07 3.95 6.45
C ALA A 52 -3.82 4.41 5.68
N ALA A 53 -2.89 3.48 5.51
CA ALA A 53 -1.83 3.52 4.52
C ALA A 53 -2.14 2.49 3.42
N ILE A 54 -2.10 2.91 2.16
CA ILE A 54 -2.31 2.06 0.99
C ILE A 54 -1.00 1.92 0.20
N LEU A 55 -0.67 0.69 -0.20
CA LEU A 55 0.50 0.41 -1.04
C LEU A 55 0.22 -0.72 -2.04
N GLU A 56 0.78 -0.61 -3.23
CA GLU A 56 0.91 -1.75 -4.15
C GLU A 56 2.10 -2.62 -3.66
N PRO A 57 1.95 -3.95 -3.52
CA PRO A 57 3.07 -4.84 -3.16
C PRO A 57 4.23 -4.76 -4.17
N VAL A 58 3.90 -4.52 -5.44
CA VAL A 58 4.82 -4.13 -6.51
C VAL A 58 4.11 -3.03 -7.30
N GLN A 59 4.70 -1.85 -7.42
CA GLN A 59 4.07 -0.77 -8.19
C GLN A 59 4.04 -1.15 -9.67
N GLY A 60 2.86 -1.37 -10.23
CA GLY A 60 2.75 -1.80 -11.62
C GLY A 60 2.98 -0.63 -12.59
N GLU A 61 2.04 0.32 -12.63
CA GLU A 61 2.11 1.49 -13.52
C GLU A 61 3.17 2.50 -13.10
N GLY A 62 3.69 2.38 -11.87
CA GLY A 62 4.86 3.12 -11.39
C GLY A 62 6.18 2.67 -12.05
N GLY A 63 6.16 1.62 -12.88
CA GLY A 63 7.31 1.11 -13.61
C GLY A 63 7.80 -0.26 -13.14
N PHE A 64 6.88 -1.14 -12.69
CA PHE A 64 7.18 -2.48 -12.17
C PHE A 64 8.22 -2.45 -11.05
N VAL A 65 8.02 -1.57 -10.07
CA VAL A 65 8.97 -1.31 -8.99
C VAL A 65 8.69 -2.27 -7.83
N VAL A 66 9.62 -3.17 -7.57
CA VAL A 66 9.60 -4.07 -6.41
C VAL A 66 10.23 -3.36 -5.21
N PRO A 67 9.51 -3.11 -4.12
CA PRO A 67 10.10 -2.53 -2.92
C PRO A 67 10.97 -3.55 -2.17
N PRO A 68 11.98 -3.10 -1.42
CA PRO A 68 12.65 -3.93 -0.42
C PRO A 68 11.69 -4.47 0.64
N VAL A 69 11.94 -5.69 1.11
CA VAL A 69 11.09 -6.34 2.13
C VAL A 69 11.00 -5.51 3.40
N ALA A 70 12.14 -4.97 3.85
CA ALA A 70 12.22 -4.15 5.05
C ALA A 70 11.35 -2.88 5.00
N PHE A 71 11.09 -2.33 3.80
CA PHE A 71 10.20 -1.18 3.67
C PHE A 71 8.75 -1.55 3.94
N VAL A 72 8.23 -2.59 3.28
CA VAL A 72 6.83 -3.01 3.44
C VAL A 72 6.54 -3.46 4.87
N GLN A 73 7.46 -4.24 5.46
CA GLN A 73 7.37 -4.64 6.86
C GLN A 73 7.44 -3.44 7.81
N GLY A 74 8.34 -2.49 7.54
CA GLY A 74 8.50 -1.27 8.35
C GLY A 74 7.27 -0.38 8.35
N VAL A 75 6.64 -0.17 7.18
CA VAL A 75 5.36 0.55 7.06
C VAL A 75 4.28 -0.18 7.86
N ALA A 76 4.11 -1.48 7.63
CA ALA A 76 3.06 -2.26 8.26
C ALA A 76 3.20 -2.31 9.80
N ALA A 77 4.42 -2.47 10.31
CA ALA A 77 4.69 -2.44 11.75
C ALA A 77 4.36 -1.07 12.36
N TYR A 78 4.83 0.01 11.72
CA TYR A 78 4.61 1.37 12.21
C TYR A 78 3.13 1.77 12.22
N CYS A 79 2.40 1.38 11.17
CA CYS A 79 0.94 1.55 11.08
C CYS A 79 0.21 0.82 12.20
N ARG A 80 0.56 -0.45 12.44
CA ARG A 80 -0.09 -1.30 13.45
C ARG A 80 0.07 -0.77 14.86
N GLU A 81 1.25 -0.26 15.20
CA GLU A 81 1.52 0.38 16.50
C GLU A 81 0.64 1.62 16.75
N ARG A 82 0.09 2.22 15.70
CA ARG A 82 -0.64 3.49 15.74
C ARG A 82 -2.12 3.36 15.38
N GLY A 83 -2.61 2.14 15.14
CA GLY A 83 -3.99 1.92 14.72
C GLY A 83 -4.31 2.41 13.31
N ILE A 84 -3.31 2.66 12.47
CA ILE A 84 -3.48 2.99 11.06
C ILE A 84 -3.66 1.68 10.30
N LEU A 85 -4.72 1.55 9.50
CA LEU A 85 -4.99 0.34 8.72
C LEU A 85 -3.99 0.20 7.57
N VAL A 86 -3.61 -1.03 7.24
CA VAL A 86 -2.77 -1.33 6.06
C VAL A 86 -3.62 -1.90 4.94
N ILE A 87 -3.63 -1.23 3.79
CA ILE A 87 -4.32 -1.68 2.58
C ILE A 87 -3.29 -2.13 1.55
N ALA A 88 -3.38 -3.38 1.10
CA ALA A 88 -2.62 -3.86 -0.05
C ALA A 88 -3.46 -3.70 -1.33
N ASP A 89 -2.99 -2.89 -2.28
CA ASP A 89 -3.56 -2.83 -3.61
C ASP A 89 -3.04 -4.01 -4.45
N GLU A 90 -3.86 -5.05 -4.51
CA GLU A 90 -3.59 -6.30 -5.21
C GLU A 90 -4.24 -6.34 -6.59
N ILE A 91 -4.72 -5.21 -7.11
CA ILE A 91 -5.39 -5.15 -8.41
C ILE A 91 -4.46 -5.69 -9.50
N GLN A 92 -3.17 -5.37 -9.45
CA GLN A 92 -2.19 -5.84 -10.44
C GLN A 92 -1.46 -7.11 -10.02
N THR A 93 -1.03 -7.18 -8.76
CA THR A 93 -0.17 -8.24 -8.24
C THR A 93 -0.92 -9.49 -7.81
N GLY A 94 -2.24 -9.40 -7.63
CA GLY A 94 -3.09 -10.51 -7.22
C GLY A 94 -3.24 -11.57 -8.30
N PHE A 95 -3.79 -12.72 -7.88
CA PHE A 95 -4.08 -13.89 -8.72
C PHE A 95 -2.85 -14.40 -9.49
N TYR A 96 -1.78 -14.71 -8.74
CA TYR A 96 -0.58 -15.39 -9.26
C TYR A 96 0.30 -14.58 -10.21
N ARG A 97 0.07 -13.27 -10.37
CA ARG A 97 0.91 -12.40 -11.22
C ARG A 97 2.40 -12.46 -10.84
N THR A 98 2.69 -12.61 -9.55
CA THR A 98 4.06 -12.62 -9.00
C THR A 98 4.52 -14.02 -8.56
N GLY A 99 3.78 -15.09 -8.93
CA GLY A 99 4.07 -16.46 -8.51
C GLY A 99 3.49 -16.88 -7.15
N ARG A 100 2.86 -15.95 -6.41
CA ARG A 100 2.07 -16.18 -5.20
C ARG A 100 0.64 -15.74 -5.40
N ARG A 101 -0.31 -16.24 -4.60
CA ARG A 101 -1.73 -15.90 -4.80
C ARG A 101 -1.95 -14.40 -4.74
N PHE A 102 -1.29 -13.73 -3.80
CA PHE A 102 -1.25 -12.28 -3.63
C PHE A 102 0.20 -11.80 -3.54
N GLY A 103 0.50 -10.60 -4.06
CA GLY A 103 1.84 -10.02 -4.03
C GLY A 103 2.35 -9.72 -2.62
N VAL A 104 1.47 -9.35 -1.69
CA VAL A 104 1.78 -9.02 -0.30
C VAL A 104 2.40 -10.21 0.45
N GLU A 105 2.12 -11.45 0.01
CA GLU A 105 2.67 -12.67 0.60
C GLU A 105 4.21 -12.78 0.48
N HIS A 106 4.83 -12.05 -0.46
CA HIS A 106 6.31 -12.00 -0.56
C HIS A 106 6.96 -11.23 0.59
N PHE A 107 6.19 -10.48 1.37
CA PHE A 107 6.68 -9.58 2.41
C PHE A 107 6.39 -10.06 3.83
N ASP A 108 5.71 -11.20 3.98
CA ASP A 108 5.25 -11.72 5.28
C ASP A 108 4.43 -10.68 6.07
N VAL A 109 3.58 -9.93 5.36
CA VAL A 109 2.68 -8.93 5.91
C VAL A 109 1.24 -9.36 5.67
N THR A 110 0.44 -9.36 6.73
CA THR A 110 -1.03 -9.50 6.62
C THR A 110 -1.64 -8.09 6.61
N PRO A 111 -2.24 -7.65 5.48
CA PRO A 111 -2.94 -6.36 5.42
C PRO A 111 -4.31 -6.44 6.12
N ASP A 112 -4.84 -5.30 6.53
CA ASP A 112 -6.18 -5.18 7.10
C ASP A 112 -7.27 -5.26 6.02
N LEU A 113 -6.97 -4.70 4.83
CA LEU A 113 -7.82 -4.68 3.64
C LEU A 113 -6.99 -4.97 2.38
N MET A 114 -7.63 -5.51 1.35
CA MET A 114 -7.09 -5.71 0.01
C MET A 114 -8.07 -5.20 -1.04
N ALA A 115 -7.56 -4.46 -2.02
CA ALA A 115 -8.29 -4.12 -3.24
C ALA A 115 -7.97 -5.16 -4.33
N LEU A 116 -9.00 -5.74 -4.95
CA LEU A 116 -8.89 -6.80 -5.97
C LEU A 116 -9.70 -6.44 -7.20
N ALA A 117 -9.14 -6.65 -8.40
CA ALA A 117 -9.85 -6.56 -9.67
C ALA A 117 -9.07 -7.32 -10.76
N LYS A 118 -9.14 -6.84 -12.01
CA LYS A 118 -8.39 -7.36 -13.17
C LYS A 118 -8.55 -8.89 -13.34
N SER A 119 -7.51 -9.65 -13.00
CA SER A 119 -7.44 -11.10 -13.21
C SER A 119 -8.47 -11.89 -12.41
N ILE A 120 -9.13 -11.29 -11.41
CA ILE A 120 -10.15 -11.97 -10.57
C ILE A 120 -11.28 -12.60 -11.39
N ALA A 121 -11.60 -12.04 -12.56
CA ALA A 121 -12.67 -12.52 -13.42
C ALA A 121 -12.26 -12.63 -14.90
N ASP A 122 -10.96 -12.83 -15.15
CA ASP A 122 -10.41 -13.09 -16.50
C ASP A 122 -10.93 -12.12 -17.59
N GLY A 123 -10.92 -10.82 -17.27
CA GLY A 123 -11.35 -9.75 -18.19
C GLY A 123 -12.82 -9.36 -18.09
N LEU A 124 -13.65 -10.09 -17.35
CA LEU A 124 -15.01 -9.62 -17.02
C LEU A 124 -14.95 -8.51 -15.96
N PRO A 125 -15.89 -7.54 -15.98
CA PRO A 125 -15.95 -6.48 -14.97
C PRO A 125 -16.29 -7.05 -13.58
N LEU A 126 -15.26 -7.23 -12.75
CA LEU A 126 -15.40 -7.61 -11.36
C LEU A 126 -14.30 -6.95 -10.52
N ALA A 127 -14.71 -6.41 -9.38
CA ALA A 127 -13.81 -5.92 -8.34
C ALA A 127 -14.34 -6.36 -6.97
N ALA A 128 -13.43 -6.45 -6.01
CA ALA A 128 -13.75 -6.77 -4.63
C ALA A 128 -12.85 -5.98 -3.68
N VAL A 129 -13.41 -5.61 -2.53
CA VAL A 129 -12.65 -5.22 -1.35
C VAL A 129 -12.81 -6.34 -0.34
N VAL A 130 -11.70 -6.87 0.14
CA VAL A 130 -11.66 -7.97 1.12
C VAL A 130 -10.87 -7.49 2.32
N GLY A 131 -11.32 -7.78 3.54
CA GLY A 131 -10.59 -7.40 4.74
C GLY A 131 -11.03 -8.18 5.95
N ARG A 132 -10.48 -7.80 7.10
CA ARG A 132 -10.86 -8.36 8.39
C ARG A 132 -12.37 -8.17 8.64
N SER A 133 -13.01 -9.19 9.20
CA SER A 133 -14.46 -9.18 9.44
C SER A 133 -14.90 -8.03 10.33
N ASP A 134 -14.14 -7.70 11.37
CA ASP A 134 -14.47 -6.60 12.28
C ASP A 134 -14.50 -5.23 11.58
N LEU A 135 -13.68 -5.04 10.53
CA LEU A 135 -13.71 -3.82 9.70
C LEU A 135 -14.88 -3.83 8.70
N MET A 136 -15.15 -4.99 8.09
CA MET A 136 -16.22 -5.13 7.10
C MET A 136 -17.61 -5.04 7.75
N ASP A 137 -17.75 -5.57 8.97
CA ASP A 137 -18.99 -5.59 9.74
C ASP A 137 -19.24 -4.27 10.50
N ALA A 138 -18.24 -3.39 10.61
CA ALA A 138 -18.38 -2.10 11.27
C ALA A 138 -19.28 -1.12 10.50
N ILE A 139 -19.52 -1.37 9.21
CA ILE A 139 -20.40 -0.56 8.37
C ILE A 139 -21.83 -1.07 8.58
N PRO A 140 -22.76 -0.25 9.11
CA PRO A 140 -24.15 -0.66 9.22
C PRO A 140 -24.71 -1.02 7.83
N PRO A 141 -25.63 -1.98 7.73
CA PRO A 141 -26.36 -2.20 6.49
C PRO A 141 -27.02 -0.89 6.05
N GLY A 142 -26.82 -0.54 4.78
CA GLY A 142 -27.41 0.64 4.14
C GLY A 142 -28.91 0.53 3.91
#